data_AF-A0A800NEU2-F1
#
_entry.id   AF-A0A800NEU2-F1
#
_cell.length_a   1.000
_cell.length_b   1.000
_cell.length_c   1.000
_cell.angle_alpha   90.00
_cell.angle_beta   90.00
_cell.angle_gamma   90.00
#
_symmetry.space_group_name_H-M   'P 1'
#
loop_
_entity.id
_entity.type
_entity.pdbx_description
1 polymer ?
#
loop_
_entity_poly.entity_id
_entity_poly.type
_entity_poly.pdbx_seq_one_letter_code
_entity_poly.pdbx_strand_id
1 'polypeptide(L)'
;MKKVFLILMLLMLPGGSQILATKWVELNPEKVESLSQVIVLGSYNFKSKPKSSKSNFFGSQFHVEKVYKGEASENITAGIDIFDDGWAEEFQQEGGKFLLIIRYLAIENAKSY
;
A
#
# COMPACT_ATOMS: atom_id res chain seq x y z
N MET A 1 16.97 -18.93 47.75
CA MET A 1 16.71 -17.73 46.93
C MET A 1 17.16 -17.88 45.48
N LYS A 2 18.39 -18.33 45.17
CA LYS A 2 18.89 -18.48 43.78
C LYS A 2 18.04 -19.39 42.86
N LYS A 3 17.49 -20.49 43.39
CA LYS A 3 16.67 -21.45 42.61
C LYS A 3 15.29 -20.90 42.22
N VAL A 4 14.70 -20.05 43.06
CA VAL A 4 13.39 -19.42 42.79
C VAL A 4 13.53 -18.33 41.72
N PHE A 5 14.63 -17.59 41.76
CA PHE A 5 14.96 -16.59 40.73
C PHE A 5 15.11 -17.22 39.34
N LEU A 6 15.74 -18.40 39.26
CA LEU A 6 15.92 -19.13 38.00
C LEU A 6 14.58 -19.58 37.40
N ILE A 7 13.64 -20.03 38.24
CA ILE A 7 12.30 -20.46 37.82
C ILE A 7 11.48 -19.26 37.32
N LEU A 8 11.56 -18.12 38.01
CA LEU A 8 10.89 -16.90 37.58
C LEU A 8 11.40 -16.40 36.21
N MET A 9 12.71 -16.56 35.96
CA MET A 9 13.35 -16.18 34.72
C MET A 9 12.95 -17.08 33.54
N LEU A 10 12.76 -18.39 33.77
CA LEU A 10 12.26 -19.30 32.73
C LEU A 10 10.79 -19.04 32.37
N LEU A 11 9.97 -18.59 33.32
CA LEU A 11 8.56 -18.23 33.08
C LEU A 11 8.40 -16.95 32.24
N MET A 12 9.46 -16.15 32.09
CA MET A 12 9.47 -14.95 31.26
C MET A 12 9.98 -15.19 29.83
N LEU A 13 10.26 -16.42 29.43
CA LEU A 13 10.58 -16.73 28.03
C LEU A 13 9.31 -16.50 27.19
N PRO A 14 9.24 -15.42 26.38
CA PRO A 14 8.09 -15.19 25.54
C PRO A 14 8.04 -16.34 24.52
N GLY A 15 6.91 -17.05 24.48
CA GLY A 15 6.60 -17.92 23.36
C GLY A 15 6.57 -17.06 22.11
N GLY A 16 7.69 -17.05 21.36
CA GLY A 16 7.87 -16.21 20.19
C GLY A 16 6.77 -16.51 19.19
N SER A 17 5.81 -15.60 19.05
CA SER A 17 4.89 -15.63 17.92
C SER A 17 5.73 -15.45 16.66
N GLN A 18 5.53 -16.27 15.65
CA GLN A 18 6.16 -16.06 14.35
C GLN A 18 5.71 -14.69 13.83
N ILE A 19 6.60 -13.71 13.87
CA ILE A 19 6.39 -12.41 13.23
C ILE A 19 6.59 -12.65 11.74
N LEU A 20 5.50 -12.78 10.99
CA LEU A 20 5.52 -12.77 9.54
C LEU A 20 5.74 -11.33 9.08
N ALA A 21 7.01 -10.93 8.95
CA ALA A 21 7.37 -9.67 8.31
C ALA A 21 7.42 -9.89 6.79
N THR A 22 6.50 -9.27 6.06
CA THR A 22 6.60 -9.18 4.59
C THR A 22 7.70 -8.17 4.28
N LYS A 23 8.72 -8.58 3.53
CA LYS A 23 9.76 -7.68 3.04
C LYS A 23 9.37 -7.23 1.66
N TRP A 24 9.38 -5.92 1.43
CA TRP A 24 9.29 -5.33 0.10
C TRP A 24 10.24 -6.05 -0.87
N VAL A 25 9.67 -6.56 -1.96
CA VAL A 25 10.44 -7.13 -3.06
C VAL A 25 10.94 -5.99 -3.92
N GLU A 26 12.25 -5.87 -4.03
CA GLU A 26 12.88 -4.98 -4.99
C GLU A 26 12.69 -5.55 -6.40
N LEU A 27 12.07 -4.75 -7.28
CA LEU A 27 11.86 -5.07 -8.68
C LEU A 27 12.54 -4.01 -9.53
N ASN A 28 13.17 -4.42 -10.63
CA ASN A 28 13.68 -3.46 -11.60
C ASN A 28 12.51 -2.81 -12.39
N PRO A 29 12.73 -1.61 -12.96
CA PRO A 29 11.67 -0.88 -13.66
C PRO A 29 11.02 -1.67 -14.80
N GLU A 30 11.80 -2.44 -15.57
CA GLU A 30 11.28 -3.24 -16.69
C GLU A 30 10.32 -4.33 -16.20
N LYS A 31 10.61 -4.93 -15.04
CA LYS A 31 9.73 -5.93 -14.43
C LYS A 31 8.46 -5.29 -13.86
N VAL A 32 8.57 -4.12 -13.25
CA VAL A 32 7.42 -3.34 -12.76
C VAL A 32 6.49 -3.00 -13.93
N GLU A 33 7.04 -2.48 -15.02
CA GLU A 33 6.29 -2.19 -16.24
C GLU A 33 5.64 -3.46 -16.79
N SER A 34 6.39 -4.55 -16.95
CA SER A 34 5.91 -5.83 -17.46
C SER A 34 4.72 -6.38 -16.65
N LEU A 35 4.78 -6.28 -15.32
CA LEU A 35 3.76 -6.82 -14.41
C LEU A 35 2.53 -5.92 -14.27
N SER A 36 2.66 -4.62 -14.53
CA SER A 36 1.55 -3.68 -14.47
C SER A 36 0.52 -3.95 -15.58
N GLN A 37 -0.76 -3.76 -15.29
CA GLN A 37 -1.82 -3.77 -16.29
C GLN A 37 -2.22 -2.36 -16.69
N VAL A 38 -2.18 -1.43 -15.74
CA VAL A 38 -2.52 -0.02 -15.95
C VAL A 38 -1.42 0.86 -15.36
N ILE A 39 -0.98 1.86 -16.13
CA ILE A 39 -0.09 2.92 -15.64
C ILE A 39 -0.73 4.25 -15.97
N VAL A 40 -1.01 5.07 -14.95
CA VAL A 40 -1.69 6.37 -15.10
C VAL A 40 -0.99 7.47 -14.32
N LEU A 41 -1.05 8.68 -14.85
CA LEU A 41 -0.67 9.92 -14.17
C LEU A 41 -1.93 10.70 -13.83
N GLY A 42 -1.95 11.30 -12.64
CA GLY A 42 -3.09 12.08 -12.20
C GLY A 42 -2.99 12.54 -10.75
N SER A 43 -4.15 12.82 -10.15
CA SER A 43 -4.24 13.38 -8.80
C SER A 43 -5.41 12.79 -8.02
N TYR A 44 -5.21 12.57 -6.73
CA TYR A 44 -6.25 12.23 -5.78
C TYR A 44 -7.17 13.42 -5.50
N ASN A 45 -8.45 13.12 -5.28
CA ASN A 45 -9.45 14.07 -4.80
C ASN A 45 -9.66 13.91 -3.29
N PHE A 46 -8.81 14.58 -2.50
CA PHE A 46 -8.84 14.55 -1.03
C PHE A 46 -10.09 15.20 -0.41
N LYS A 47 -10.87 15.97 -1.20
CA LYS A 47 -12.17 16.49 -0.76
C LYS A 47 -13.28 15.43 -0.78
N SER A 48 -13.06 14.32 -1.48
CA SER A 48 -14.03 13.23 -1.55
C SER A 48 -13.97 12.36 -0.30
N LYS A 49 -15.12 11.84 0.13
CA LYS A 49 -15.16 10.90 1.26
C LYS A 49 -14.53 9.57 0.82
N PRO A 50 -13.49 9.07 1.50
CA PRO A 50 -12.86 7.82 1.13
C PRO A 50 -13.81 6.64 1.31
N LYS A 51 -13.70 5.65 0.42
CA LYS A 51 -14.37 4.36 0.54
C LYS A 51 -13.62 3.53 1.57
N SER A 52 -14.29 3.23 2.68
CA SER A 52 -13.69 2.48 3.78
C SER A 52 -13.31 1.06 3.37
N SER A 53 -12.29 0.57 4.04
CA SER A 53 -11.68 -0.74 3.85
C SER A 53 -11.39 -1.35 5.23
N LYS A 54 -11.19 -2.68 5.28
CA LYS A 54 -10.74 -3.37 6.50
C LYS A 54 -9.23 -3.24 6.73
N SER A 55 -8.50 -2.63 5.80
CA SER A 55 -7.07 -2.34 5.89
C SER A 55 -6.81 -0.84 6.04
N ASN A 56 -5.55 -0.46 6.23
CA ASN A 56 -5.11 0.95 6.22
C ASN A 56 -5.19 1.61 4.83
N PHE A 57 -5.48 0.85 3.78
CA PHE A 57 -5.65 1.37 2.43
C PHE A 57 -7.11 1.69 2.16
N PHE A 58 -7.41 2.95 1.88
CA PHE A 58 -8.77 3.41 1.60
C PHE A 58 -8.88 3.79 0.13
N GLY A 59 -10.05 3.54 -0.46
CA GLY A 59 -10.30 3.93 -1.84
C GLY A 59 -10.59 5.42 -1.91
N SER A 60 -9.74 6.18 -2.59
CA SER A 60 -9.95 7.59 -2.89
C SER A 60 -10.21 7.79 -4.38
N GLN A 61 -10.99 8.81 -4.73
CA GLN A 61 -11.16 9.16 -6.14
C GLN A 61 -9.84 9.70 -6.70
N PHE A 62 -9.47 9.23 -7.88
CA PHE A 62 -8.29 9.65 -8.59
C PHE A 62 -8.67 10.10 -10.00
N HIS A 63 -8.35 11.34 -10.30
CA HIS A 63 -8.56 11.93 -11.62
C HIS A 63 -7.36 11.62 -12.51
N VAL A 64 -7.62 10.89 -13.59
CA VAL A 64 -6.61 10.47 -14.56
C VAL A 64 -6.40 11.58 -15.57
N GLU A 65 -5.17 12.10 -15.63
CA GLU A 65 -4.74 13.07 -16.64
C GLU A 65 -4.17 12.38 -17.88
N LYS A 66 -3.42 11.29 -17.67
CA LYS A 66 -2.76 10.58 -18.77
C LYS A 66 -2.64 9.10 -18.48
N VAL A 67 -2.93 8.29 -19.49
CA VAL A 67 -2.71 6.84 -19.48
C VAL A 67 -1.42 6.54 -20.24
N TYR A 68 -0.47 5.88 -19.57
CA TYR A 68 0.76 5.39 -20.18
C TYR A 68 0.66 3.93 -20.64
N LYS A 69 -0.17 3.14 -19.95
CA LYS A 69 -0.39 1.72 -20.28
C LYS A 69 -1.80 1.29 -19.85
N GLY A 70 -2.42 0.41 -20.63
CA GLY A 70 -3.73 -0.17 -20.35
C GLY A 70 -4.87 0.80 -20.64
N GLU A 71 -6.02 0.57 -20.01
CA GLU A 71 -7.22 1.39 -20.12
C GLU A 71 -7.65 1.86 -18.74
N ALA A 72 -8.07 3.12 -18.64
CA ALA A 72 -8.60 3.71 -17.42
C ALA A 72 -9.65 4.77 -17.76
N SER A 73 -10.71 4.84 -16.97
CA SER A 73 -11.66 5.94 -17.01
C SER A 73 -11.02 7.24 -16.52
N GLU A 74 -11.60 8.38 -16.89
CA GLU A 74 -11.19 9.71 -16.40
C GLU A 74 -11.14 9.79 -14.87
N ASN A 75 -12.06 9.09 -14.19
CA ASN A 75 -12.05 8.98 -12.74
C ASN A 75 -12.02 7.51 -12.35
N ILE A 76 -11.02 7.13 -11.55
CA ILE A 76 -10.89 5.80 -10.97
C ILE A 76 -10.93 5.87 -9.45
N THR A 77 -11.11 4.72 -8.80
CA THR A 77 -10.87 4.59 -7.36
C THR A 77 -9.49 3.96 -7.16
N ALA A 78 -8.56 4.70 -6.57
CA ALA A 78 -7.23 4.23 -6.25
C ALA A 78 -7.05 4.12 -4.73
N GLY A 79 -6.31 3.11 -4.28
CA GLY A 79 -6.02 2.93 -2.87
C GLY A 79 -4.89 3.86 -2.42
N ILE A 80 -5.09 4.57 -1.32
CA ILE A 80 -4.06 5.32 -0.60
C ILE A 80 -3.99 4.82 0.83
N ASP A 81 -2.79 4.69 1.40
CA ASP A 81 -2.63 4.42 2.82
C ASP A 81 -3.08 5.66 3.61
N ILE A 82 -3.89 5.49 4.66
CA ILE A 82 -4.38 6.62 5.48
C ILE A 82 -3.27 7.43 6.12
N PHE A 83 -2.11 6.83 6.34
CA PHE A 83 -0.97 7.53 6.91
C PHE A 83 -0.19 8.34 5.86
N ASP A 84 -0.51 8.14 4.57
CA ASP A 84 0.08 8.88 3.46
C ASP A 84 -0.76 10.08 2.99
N ASP A 85 -1.99 10.23 3.50
CA ASP A 85 -2.95 11.26 3.05
C ASP A 85 -2.39 12.69 3.16
N GLY A 86 -1.77 13.01 4.30
CA GLY A 86 -1.27 14.36 4.59
C GLY A 86 -0.18 14.83 3.63
N TRP A 87 0.89 14.04 3.49
CA TRP A 87 2.00 14.44 2.60
C TRP A 87 1.57 14.40 1.13
N ALA A 88 0.68 13.46 0.76
CA ALA A 88 0.21 13.36 -0.60
C ALA A 88 -0.67 14.55 -1.01
N GLU A 89 -1.47 15.06 -0.07
CA GLU A 89 -2.22 16.30 -0.25
C GLU A 89 -1.29 17.50 -0.39
N GLU A 90 -0.31 17.66 0.50
CA GLU A 90 0.69 18.73 0.44
C GLU A 90 1.44 18.73 -0.91
N PHE A 91 1.94 17.56 -1.33
CA PHE A 91 2.62 17.41 -2.62
C PHE A 91 1.76 17.84 -3.81
N GLN A 92 0.46 17.50 -3.81
CA GLN A 92 -0.44 17.93 -4.87
C GLN A 92 -0.78 19.42 -4.81
N GLN A 93 -0.85 20.03 -3.62
CA GLN A 93 -1.04 21.47 -3.47
C GLN A 93 0.13 22.26 -4.06
N GLU A 94 1.33 21.69 -4.07
CA GLU A 94 2.52 22.22 -4.73
C GLU A 94 2.56 21.95 -6.26
N GLY A 95 1.50 21.36 -6.82
CA GLY A 95 1.39 21.02 -8.24
C GLY A 95 1.91 19.63 -8.62
N GLY A 96 2.23 18.81 -7.62
CA GLY A 96 2.62 17.42 -7.78
C GLY A 96 1.53 16.54 -8.37
N LYS A 97 1.95 15.48 -9.08
CA LYS A 97 1.07 14.47 -9.66
C LYS A 97 1.65 13.09 -9.39
N PHE A 98 0.78 12.10 -9.28
CA PHE A 98 1.17 10.72 -8.97
C PHE A 98 1.14 9.85 -10.22
N LEU A 99 2.21 9.07 -10.39
CA LEU A 99 2.25 7.96 -11.33
C LEU A 99 1.81 6.70 -10.58
N LEU A 100 0.60 6.22 -10.86
CA LEU A 100 0.09 4.98 -10.28
C LEU A 100 0.41 3.80 -11.21
N ILE A 101 1.02 2.77 -10.63
CA ILE A 101 1.36 1.52 -11.30
C ILE A 101 0.45 0.44 -10.73
N ILE A 102 -0.55 0.04 -11.50
CA ILE A 102 -1.64 -0.80 -11.02
C ILE A 102 -1.47 -2.22 -11.56
N ARG A 103 -1.49 -3.18 -10.64
CA ARG A 103 -1.51 -4.61 -10.94
C ARG A 103 -2.81 -5.24 -10.44
N TYR A 104 -3.48 -6.02 -11.27
CA TYR A 104 -4.60 -6.85 -10.83
C TYR A 104 -4.09 -8.09 -10.12
N LEU A 105 -4.56 -8.32 -8.89
CA LEU A 105 -4.38 -9.60 -8.21
C LEU A 105 -5.58 -10.48 -8.58
N ALA A 106 -5.37 -11.48 -9.45
CA ALA A 106 -6.34 -12.55 -9.59
C ALA A 106 -6.46 -13.29 -8.25
N ILE A 107 -7.70 -13.56 -7.82
CA ILE A 107 -8.08 -14.01 -6.47
C ILE A 107 -7.39 -15.31 -6.03
N GLU A 108 -6.76 -16.06 -6.92
CA GLU A 108 -6.25 -17.40 -6.58
C GLU A 108 -5.03 -17.41 -5.66
N ASN A 109 -4.19 -16.37 -5.61
CA ASN A 109 -3.02 -16.34 -4.73
C ASN A 109 -2.54 -14.92 -4.45
N ALA A 110 -3.40 -14.06 -3.90
CA ALA A 110 -2.99 -12.74 -3.43
C ALA A 110 -2.06 -12.87 -2.20
N LYS A 111 -0.78 -13.15 -2.43
CA LYS A 111 0.27 -12.82 -1.47
C LYS A 111 0.57 -11.33 -1.64
N SER A 112 0.29 -10.52 -0.63
CA SER A 112 0.93 -9.21 -0.50
C SER A 112 2.42 -9.49 -0.37
N TYR A 113 3.21 -9.03 -1.36
CA TYR A 113 4.66 -9.03 -1.26
C TYR A 113 5.10 -7.92 -0.32
#